data_AF-A0A834X9C1-F1
#
_entry.id   AF-A0A834X9C1-F1
#
_cell.length_a   1.000
_cell.length_b   1.000
_cell.length_c   1.000
_cell.angle_alpha   90.00
_cell.angle_beta   90.00
_cell.angle_gamma   90.00
#
_symmetry.space_group_name_H-M   'P 1'
#
loop_
_entity.id
_entity.type
_entity.pdbx_description
1 polymer ?
#
loop_
_entity_poly.entity_id
_entity_poly.type
_entity_poly.pdbx_seq_one_letter_code
_entity_poly.pdbx_strand_id
1 'polypeptide(L)'
;MTTTTATATRNISSRPLFVFFQSKLLCFSLLYLFFSLFLALYPTFSLSSKSRQCRFFASTSSSSDSIIASSLFTYPSSYGEHKYAIPTTRSTCSSPVKFSDYSDVLREIRSFRHDSLSSSRVLRYMQGNADSFGGNFSVQTRFSYLNHQNDDTEIPCGFLKKFPISDSDRIAMEKCDGVVVVSAIFNDHDKIRQPRGLGSKTLDYACFFMFIDDVTLKGLNYYGLLLNQSSEYKIGAWRIVKVSSKNLYQNPAMNGVIPKFLLHRLFPNSKFSIWVDAKLQLMVDPLLLIHSLIISENVDMAISKHPYFTHTMEEAMATVRWKKWRDVNALNMQMETYCGNGMLPWSRSKLPYPSDVPDSALILRKHGMSSNLFSCLMFNELEAFNPRDQLAFAFVRDHMKPKLKLNMFEVEVFEQVALEFRHNLKHIEGTTTTANLANNKRTKREDSDLLYVNGSSGTRCHKYLTTMWG
;
A
#
# COMPACT_ATOMS: atom_id res chain seq x y z
N MET A 1 52.12 -48.56 -78.56
CA MET A 1 52.42 -49.47 -77.43
C MET A 1 52.33 -48.62 -76.17
N THR A 2 51.35 -48.79 -75.26
CA THR A 2 51.17 -49.91 -74.30
C THR A 2 52.31 -50.00 -73.28
N THR A 3 52.12 -49.94 -71.95
CA THR A 3 50.87 -49.87 -71.15
C THR A 3 51.15 -49.45 -69.68
N THR A 4 50.15 -48.82 -69.02
CA THR A 4 49.80 -48.87 -67.57
C THR A 4 50.85 -48.79 -66.43
N THR A 5 50.67 -47.75 -65.59
CA THR A 5 50.63 -47.76 -64.09
C THR A 5 51.77 -48.31 -63.23
N ALA A 6 52.30 -47.44 -62.34
CA ALA A 6 52.51 -47.73 -60.91
C ALA A 6 52.53 -46.40 -60.10
N THR A 7 52.27 -46.43 -58.78
CA THR A 7 52.10 -45.22 -57.94
C THR A 7 53.03 -45.21 -56.71
N ALA A 8 53.64 -44.06 -56.36
CA ALA A 8 54.37 -43.87 -55.10
C ALA A 8 54.32 -42.44 -54.51
N THR A 9 53.66 -42.32 -53.36
CA THR A 9 53.92 -41.45 -52.18
C THR A 9 54.62 -40.07 -52.30
N ARG A 10 53.91 -39.01 -51.83
CA ARG A 10 54.25 -38.06 -50.71
C ARG A 10 55.75 -37.82 -50.40
N ASN A 11 56.28 -36.59 -50.30
CA ASN A 11 56.00 -35.50 -49.31
C ASN A 11 57.01 -34.32 -49.53
N ILE A 12 56.96 -33.08 -48.98
CA ILE A 12 55.94 -32.21 -48.33
C ILE A 12 56.49 -30.75 -48.22
N SER A 13 55.64 -29.73 -47.98
CA SER A 13 55.98 -28.30 -47.68
C SER A 13 56.60 -27.48 -48.84
N SER A 14 56.47 -26.14 -48.93
CA SER A 14 55.88 -25.15 -48.00
C SER A 14 55.09 -24.02 -48.71
N ARG A 15 54.03 -23.52 -48.09
CA ARG A 15 53.44 -22.18 -48.34
C ARG A 15 53.00 -21.55 -47.01
N PRO A 16 53.12 -20.21 -46.83
CA PRO A 16 52.79 -19.54 -45.57
C PRO A 16 51.27 -19.33 -45.36
N LEU A 17 50.95 -18.84 -44.15
CA LEU A 17 49.61 -18.52 -43.65
C LEU A 17 48.98 -17.29 -44.34
N PHE A 18 47.79 -16.88 -43.86
CA PHE A 18 47.00 -15.67 -44.17
C PHE A 18 45.96 -15.75 -45.31
N VAL A 19 44.89 -16.52 -45.09
CA VAL A 19 43.57 -16.29 -45.74
C VAL A 19 42.43 -16.32 -44.70
N PHE A 20 42.51 -15.44 -43.70
CA PHE A 20 41.36 -14.96 -42.94
C PHE A 20 41.39 -13.42 -42.98
N PHE A 21 40.23 -12.76 -42.85
CA PHE A 21 40.05 -11.29 -42.93
C PHE A 21 40.25 -10.60 -44.30
N GLN A 22 39.64 -11.09 -45.39
CA GLN A 22 39.47 -10.27 -46.62
C GLN A 22 38.13 -9.53 -46.75
N SER A 23 37.11 -9.83 -45.94
CA SER A 23 35.88 -9.02 -45.88
C SER A 23 35.79 -8.27 -44.56
N LYS A 24 36.11 -6.97 -44.57
CA LYS A 24 35.86 -6.06 -43.44
C LYS A 24 34.38 -6.03 -43.08
N LEU A 25 33.49 -6.10 -44.08
CA LEU A 25 32.04 -6.12 -43.88
C LEU A 25 31.62 -7.36 -43.07
N LEU A 26 32.08 -8.55 -43.46
CA LEU A 26 31.81 -9.80 -42.72
C LEU A 26 32.34 -9.72 -41.28
N CYS A 27 33.52 -9.14 -41.08
CA CYS A 27 34.08 -8.95 -39.74
C CYS A 27 33.20 -8.04 -38.88
N PHE A 28 32.71 -6.90 -39.41
CA PHE A 28 31.78 -6.04 -38.69
C PHE A 28 30.42 -6.72 -38.45
N SER A 29 29.88 -7.46 -39.41
CA SER A 29 28.64 -8.22 -39.24
C SER A 29 28.75 -9.30 -38.17
N LEU A 30 29.86 -10.05 -38.13
CA LEU A 30 30.10 -11.07 -37.09
C LEU A 30 30.34 -10.45 -35.71
N LEU A 31 31.06 -9.33 -35.63
CA LEU A 31 31.32 -8.64 -34.36
C LEU A 31 30.04 -7.96 -33.83
N TYR A 32 29.21 -7.41 -34.71
CA TYR A 32 27.87 -6.90 -34.37
C TYR A 32 26.92 -8.03 -33.96
N LEU A 33 26.92 -9.17 -34.66
CA LEU A 33 26.15 -10.36 -34.30
C LEU A 33 26.58 -10.88 -32.92
N PHE A 34 27.89 -10.94 -32.64
CA PHE A 34 28.44 -11.35 -31.36
C PHE A 34 28.05 -10.39 -30.24
N PHE A 35 28.16 -9.07 -30.44
CA PHE A 35 27.68 -8.08 -29.45
C PHE A 35 26.17 -8.13 -29.25
N SER A 36 25.39 -8.39 -30.31
CA SER A 36 23.93 -8.51 -30.24
C SER A 36 23.50 -9.79 -29.49
N LEU A 37 24.14 -10.93 -29.78
CA LEU A 37 23.95 -12.16 -29.00
C LEU A 37 24.43 -11.98 -27.57
N PHE A 38 25.57 -11.33 -27.34
CA PHE A 38 26.07 -11.07 -25.99
C PHE A 38 25.11 -10.17 -25.21
N LEU A 39 24.56 -9.09 -25.79
CA LEU A 39 23.56 -8.25 -25.12
C LEU A 39 22.22 -8.97 -24.91
N ALA A 40 21.81 -9.86 -25.81
CA ALA A 40 20.59 -10.67 -25.65
C ALA A 40 20.75 -11.82 -24.64
N LEU A 41 21.96 -12.39 -24.52
CA LEU A 41 22.27 -13.54 -23.67
C LEU A 41 22.99 -13.16 -22.36
N TYR A 42 23.46 -11.93 -22.20
CA TYR A 42 23.98 -11.43 -20.92
C TYR A 42 22.93 -11.52 -19.81
N PRO A 43 21.63 -11.19 -20.03
CA PRO A 43 20.57 -11.50 -19.07
C PRO A 43 20.47 -12.99 -18.70
N THR A 44 20.70 -13.91 -19.66
CA THR A 44 20.56 -15.36 -19.43
C THR A 44 21.82 -16.03 -18.86
N PHE A 45 23.03 -15.53 -19.17
CA PHE A 45 24.27 -16.01 -18.57
C PHE A 45 24.56 -15.38 -17.20
N SER A 46 23.86 -14.30 -16.83
CA SER A 46 23.85 -13.76 -15.47
C SER A 46 23.08 -14.65 -14.47
N LEU A 47 23.04 -15.98 -14.69
CA LEU A 47 22.17 -16.94 -14.01
C LEU A 47 22.61 -17.32 -12.58
N SER A 48 23.59 -16.62 -12.00
CA SER A 48 23.74 -16.53 -10.53
C SER A 48 22.66 -15.64 -9.91
N SER A 49 21.44 -15.64 -10.46
CA SER A 49 20.37 -14.68 -10.19
C SER A 49 19.50 -15.05 -8.97
N LYS A 50 19.92 -16.01 -8.14
CA LYS A 50 19.23 -16.31 -6.87
C LYS A 50 19.30 -15.16 -5.86
N SER A 51 20.27 -14.26 -5.94
CA SER A 51 20.41 -13.10 -5.02
C SER A 51 19.67 -11.82 -5.46
N ARG A 52 18.79 -11.89 -6.49
CA ARG A 52 18.22 -10.69 -7.16
C ARG A 52 16.70 -10.54 -7.07
N GLN A 53 16.03 -11.34 -6.24
CA GLN A 53 14.58 -11.25 -6.07
C GLN A 53 14.29 -10.88 -4.62
N CYS A 54 13.45 -9.87 -4.39
CA CYS A 54 13.02 -9.47 -3.05
C CYS A 54 11.98 -10.45 -2.46
N ARG A 55 11.75 -11.56 -3.18
CA ARG A 55 10.73 -12.59 -2.97
C ARG A 55 11.39 -13.95 -3.16
N PHE A 56 11.48 -14.75 -2.11
CA PHE A 56 12.05 -16.08 -2.12
C PHE A 56 10.97 -17.11 -1.81
N PHE A 57 10.61 -17.96 -2.78
CA PHE A 57 9.75 -19.11 -2.52
C PHE A 57 10.58 -20.24 -1.87
N ALA A 58 10.01 -20.88 -0.86
CA ALA A 58 10.72 -21.84 -0.01
C ALA A 58 11.14 -23.13 -0.76
N SER A 59 10.41 -23.52 -1.80
CA SER A 59 10.61 -24.78 -2.53
C SER A 59 10.85 -24.57 -4.03
N THR A 60 11.40 -25.60 -4.67
CA THR A 60 11.35 -25.80 -6.13
C THR A 60 10.50 -27.02 -6.49
N SER A 61 9.55 -27.40 -5.63
CA SER A 61 8.54 -28.40 -5.97
C SER A 61 7.59 -27.84 -7.03
N SER A 62 7.09 -28.72 -7.90
CA SER A 62 6.17 -28.38 -8.98
C SER A 62 4.77 -28.08 -8.46
N SER A 63 4.58 -26.94 -7.80
CA SER A 63 3.26 -26.45 -7.37
C SER A 63 2.46 -25.95 -8.58
N SER A 64 2.01 -26.89 -9.41
CA SER A 64 0.95 -26.68 -10.40
C SER A 64 -0.45 -26.60 -9.74
N ASP A 65 -0.51 -26.41 -8.42
CA ASP A 65 -1.65 -25.83 -7.70
C ASP A 65 -1.88 -24.43 -8.27
N SER A 66 -2.78 -24.35 -9.23
CA SER A 66 -2.74 -23.32 -10.26
C SER A 66 -2.84 -21.90 -9.70
N ILE A 67 -1.89 -21.04 -10.07
CA ILE A 67 -2.15 -19.60 -10.14
C ILE A 67 -3.33 -19.40 -11.10
N ILE A 68 -4.25 -18.48 -10.78
CA ILE A 68 -5.35 -18.11 -11.67
C ILE A 68 -4.75 -17.45 -12.92
N ALA A 69 -4.52 -18.28 -13.95
CA ALA A 69 -3.82 -17.91 -15.18
C ALA A 69 -4.71 -17.12 -16.17
N SER A 70 -6.03 -17.21 -16.01
CA SER A 70 -6.98 -16.35 -16.70
C SER A 70 -6.96 -14.92 -16.14
N SER A 71 -7.10 -13.91 -17.00
CA SER A 71 -7.28 -12.54 -16.50
C SER A 71 -8.61 -12.45 -15.74
N LEU A 72 -8.55 -12.00 -14.48
CA LEU A 72 -9.73 -11.83 -13.62
C LEU A 72 -10.77 -10.86 -14.20
N PHE A 73 -10.36 -9.97 -15.11
CA PHE A 73 -11.22 -9.04 -15.83
C PHE A 73 -10.59 -8.70 -17.19
N THR A 74 -11.41 -8.40 -18.19
CA THR A 74 -10.98 -7.84 -19.47
C THR A 74 -11.43 -6.38 -19.54
N TYR A 75 -10.47 -5.47 -19.60
CA TYR A 75 -10.76 -4.04 -19.57
C TYR A 75 -11.18 -3.51 -20.95
N PRO A 76 -12.18 -2.59 -21.02
CA PRO A 76 -12.43 -1.79 -22.21
C PRO A 76 -11.18 -0.98 -22.58
N SER A 77 -10.76 -1.03 -23.85
CA SER A 77 -9.51 -0.39 -24.34
C SER A 77 -9.46 1.13 -24.14
N SER A 78 -10.61 1.78 -23.93
CA SER A 78 -10.75 3.19 -23.59
C SER A 78 -10.37 3.53 -22.13
N TYR A 79 -10.39 2.56 -21.21
CA TYR A 79 -10.22 2.78 -19.77
C TYR A 79 -8.77 3.14 -19.38
N GLY A 80 -7.79 2.40 -19.91
CA GLY A 80 -6.37 2.73 -19.80
C GLY A 80 -5.74 2.45 -18.44
N GLU A 81 -6.21 1.43 -17.72
CA GLU A 81 -5.67 0.89 -16.46
C GLU A 81 -4.15 0.70 -16.42
N HIS A 82 -3.52 0.33 -17.55
CA HIS A 82 -2.08 0.11 -17.67
C HIS A 82 -1.26 1.37 -17.99
N LYS A 83 -1.89 2.53 -18.19
CA LYS A 83 -1.18 3.79 -18.44
C LYS A 83 -0.50 4.29 -17.17
N TYR A 84 0.71 4.83 -17.33
CA TYR A 84 1.49 5.48 -16.26
C TYR A 84 1.91 4.59 -15.07
N ALA A 85 2.19 3.30 -15.31
CA ALA A 85 2.95 2.49 -14.36
C ALA A 85 4.30 3.18 -14.04
N ILE A 86 4.68 3.19 -12.76
CA ILE A 86 5.97 3.70 -12.30
C ILE A 86 6.94 2.50 -12.27
N PRO A 87 8.10 2.57 -12.93
CA PRO A 87 9.07 1.48 -12.89
C PRO A 87 9.68 1.37 -11.49
N THR A 88 9.88 0.13 -11.04
CA THR A 88 10.64 -0.17 -9.82
C THR A 88 12.06 0.40 -9.96
N THR A 89 12.46 1.24 -9.02
CA THR A 89 13.78 1.88 -9.01
C THR A 89 14.87 0.94 -8.47
N ARG A 90 14.47 -0.11 -7.75
CA ARG A 90 15.36 -1.03 -7.03
C ARG A 90 15.29 -2.45 -7.60
N SER A 91 16.44 -3.01 -7.97
CA SER A 91 16.57 -4.36 -8.52
C SER A 91 16.97 -5.44 -7.50
N THR A 92 17.17 -5.06 -6.23
CA THR A 92 17.63 -5.90 -5.12
C THR A 92 17.04 -5.42 -3.80
N CYS A 93 16.98 -6.29 -2.77
CA CYS A 93 16.53 -5.94 -1.42
C CYS A 93 17.55 -6.34 -0.36
N SER A 94 17.64 -5.51 0.69
CA SER A 94 18.40 -5.75 1.94
C SER A 94 17.75 -6.83 2.83
N SER A 95 16.42 -6.88 2.86
CA SER A 95 15.61 -7.79 3.68
C SER A 95 14.54 -8.53 2.83
N PRO A 96 14.93 -9.50 1.96
CA PRO A 96 13.99 -10.19 1.08
C PRO A 96 12.93 -11.00 1.85
N VAL A 97 11.69 -10.98 1.37
CA VAL A 97 10.58 -11.73 1.98
C VAL A 97 10.61 -13.18 1.51
N LYS A 98 10.58 -14.12 2.46
CA LYS A 98 10.39 -15.54 2.19
C LYS A 98 8.90 -15.89 2.17
N PHE A 99 8.43 -16.51 1.10
CA PHE A 99 7.10 -17.09 0.99
C PHE A 99 7.17 -18.61 1.21
N SER A 100 6.37 -19.09 2.16
CA SER A 100 6.14 -20.51 2.40
C SER A 100 5.31 -21.15 1.29
N ASP A 101 5.29 -22.49 1.25
CA ASP A 101 4.49 -23.23 0.29
C ASP A 101 2.98 -22.99 0.50
N TYR A 102 2.25 -22.84 -0.61
CA TYR A 102 0.88 -22.30 -0.61
C TYR A 102 -0.12 -23.20 0.16
N SER A 103 0.11 -24.51 0.18
CA SER A 103 -0.64 -25.48 0.98
C SER A 103 -0.53 -25.24 2.49
N ASP A 104 0.65 -24.83 2.98
CA ASP A 104 0.90 -24.51 4.38
C ASP A 104 0.30 -23.16 4.77
N VAL A 105 0.42 -22.18 3.89
CA VAL A 105 -0.23 -20.87 4.03
C VAL A 105 -1.76 -21.01 4.13
N LEU A 106 -2.37 -21.84 3.29
CA LEU A 106 -3.80 -22.17 3.36
C LEU A 106 -4.17 -22.90 4.67
N ARG A 107 -3.29 -23.77 5.16
CA ARG A 107 -3.49 -24.55 6.41
C ARG A 107 -3.49 -23.64 7.64
N GLU A 108 -2.53 -22.73 7.76
CA GLU A 108 -2.45 -21.77 8.87
C GLU A 108 -3.55 -20.70 8.81
N ILE A 109 -3.87 -20.15 7.64
CA ILE A 109 -4.97 -19.17 7.53
C ILE A 109 -6.32 -19.83 7.84
N ARG A 110 -6.49 -21.13 7.53
CA ARG A 110 -7.67 -21.90 7.94
C ARG A 110 -7.73 -22.10 9.46
N SER A 111 -6.62 -22.35 10.16
CA SER A 111 -6.66 -22.44 11.63
C SER A 111 -7.07 -21.10 12.24
N PHE A 112 -6.49 -19.98 11.80
CA PHE A 112 -6.91 -18.65 12.29
C PHE A 112 -8.39 -18.33 12.03
N ARG A 113 -9.02 -18.86 10.98
CA ARG A 113 -10.48 -18.78 10.75
C ARG A 113 -11.25 -19.55 11.83
N HIS A 114 -10.87 -20.80 12.10
CA HIS A 114 -11.55 -21.67 13.09
C HIS A 114 -11.20 -21.38 14.55
N ASP A 115 -10.09 -20.69 14.82
CA ASP A 115 -9.73 -20.20 16.15
C ASP A 115 -10.83 -19.26 16.66
N SER A 116 -11.69 -19.79 17.51
CA SER A 116 -12.64 -18.99 18.27
C SER A 116 -11.86 -18.11 19.23
N LEU A 117 -12.09 -16.80 19.14
CA LEU A 117 -11.38 -15.77 19.92
C LEU A 117 -11.91 -15.73 21.38
N SER A 118 -12.01 -16.89 22.03
CA SER A 118 -12.61 -17.10 23.36
C SER A 118 -11.85 -16.46 24.53
N SER A 119 -10.72 -15.78 24.25
CA SER A 119 -9.85 -15.16 25.25
C SER A 119 -9.32 -13.77 24.84
N SER A 120 -9.56 -13.30 23.61
CA SER A 120 -9.10 -11.95 23.22
C SER A 120 -10.05 -10.88 23.72
N ARG A 121 -9.53 -9.90 24.48
CA ARG A 121 -10.24 -8.66 24.81
C ARG A 121 -10.76 -8.00 23.53
N VAL A 122 -12.05 -7.66 23.50
CA VAL A 122 -12.72 -7.04 22.35
C VAL A 122 -12.96 -5.57 22.68
N LEU A 123 -12.46 -4.66 21.83
CA LEU A 123 -12.73 -3.22 21.99
C LEU A 123 -14.24 -2.96 21.90
N ARG A 124 -14.76 -2.27 22.91
CA ARG A 124 -16.10 -1.65 22.88
C ARG A 124 -15.99 -0.30 22.17
N TYR A 125 -16.89 -0.01 21.25
CA TYR A 125 -16.87 1.22 20.46
C TYR A 125 -18.08 2.09 20.79
N MET A 126 -17.88 3.40 20.92
CA MET A 126 -18.97 4.35 21.13
C MET A 126 -20.01 4.27 20.00
N GLN A 127 -21.28 4.39 20.38
CA GLN A 127 -22.41 4.42 19.45
C GLN A 127 -22.69 5.84 18.94
N GLY A 128 -23.28 5.94 17.74
CA GLY A 128 -23.31 7.19 16.98
C GLY A 128 -24.50 8.11 17.24
N ASN A 129 -24.17 9.38 17.49
CA ASN A 129 -25.10 10.51 17.50
C ASN A 129 -24.37 11.84 17.19
N ALA A 130 -23.55 11.88 16.12
CA ALA A 130 -22.70 13.04 15.78
C ALA A 130 -22.71 13.40 14.28
N ASP A 131 -22.40 14.66 13.97
CA ASP A 131 -22.37 15.21 12.60
C ASP A 131 -21.18 14.73 11.75
N SER A 132 -20.09 14.30 12.41
CA SER A 132 -18.88 13.74 11.80
C SER A 132 -18.70 12.27 12.20
N PHE A 133 -17.84 11.52 11.48
CA PHE A 133 -17.67 10.10 11.77
C PHE A 133 -16.88 9.84 13.06
N GLY A 134 -15.89 10.69 13.35
CA GLY A 134 -15.02 10.59 14.54
C GLY A 134 -15.41 11.50 15.71
N GLY A 135 -16.48 12.30 15.58
CA GLY A 135 -17.02 13.15 16.64
C GLY A 135 -16.29 14.47 16.89
N ASN A 136 -15.18 14.76 16.18
CA ASN A 136 -14.41 16.00 16.30
C ASN A 136 -14.00 16.38 17.74
N PHE A 137 -13.58 15.38 18.53
CA PHE A 137 -13.26 15.55 19.95
C PHE A 137 -12.05 16.46 20.22
N SER A 138 -12.07 17.13 21.39
CA SER A 138 -10.96 17.97 21.87
C SER A 138 -9.65 17.19 22.02
N VAL A 139 -8.51 17.89 22.00
CA VAL A 139 -7.18 17.28 22.16
C VAL A 139 -7.10 16.46 23.45
N GLN A 140 -7.59 17.02 24.56
CA GLN A 140 -7.63 16.38 25.87
C GLN A 140 -8.50 15.10 25.85
N THR A 141 -9.67 15.17 25.20
CA THR A 141 -10.59 14.03 25.06
C THR A 141 -10.03 12.93 24.16
N ARG A 142 -9.33 13.25 23.07
CA ARG A 142 -8.71 12.23 22.21
C ARG A 142 -7.52 11.57 22.91
N PHE A 143 -6.72 12.35 23.62
CA PHE A 143 -5.49 11.85 24.25
C PHE A 143 -5.75 10.98 25.49
N SER A 144 -6.90 11.12 26.17
CA SER A 144 -7.27 10.19 27.25
C SER A 144 -7.47 8.74 26.76
N TYR A 145 -7.90 8.54 25.51
CA TYR A 145 -8.05 7.20 24.89
C TYR A 145 -6.72 6.55 24.46
N LEU A 146 -5.59 7.28 24.47
CA LEU A 146 -4.28 6.69 24.14
C LEU A 146 -3.91 5.56 25.13
N ASN A 147 -4.32 5.65 26.39
CA ASN A 147 -4.02 4.67 27.43
C ASN A 147 -5.21 3.74 27.72
N HIS A 148 -5.55 2.88 26.77
CA HIS A 148 -6.68 1.95 26.90
C HIS A 148 -6.25 0.66 27.64
N GLN A 149 -6.40 0.65 28.96
CA GLN A 149 -6.15 -0.55 29.81
C GLN A 149 -7.44 -1.15 30.43
N ASN A 150 -8.54 -0.38 30.41
CA ASN A 150 -9.82 -0.79 30.95
C ASN A 150 -10.80 -1.16 29.82
N ASP A 151 -11.11 -2.45 29.71
CA ASP A 151 -11.93 -3.03 28.63
C ASP A 151 -13.40 -2.56 28.65
N ASP A 152 -13.89 -2.02 29.78
CA ASP A 152 -15.21 -1.41 29.89
C ASP A 152 -15.32 -0.03 29.21
N THR A 153 -14.20 0.59 28.87
CA THR A 153 -14.16 1.96 28.33
C THR A 153 -14.48 1.97 26.84
N GLU A 154 -15.62 2.51 26.44
CA GLU A 154 -15.95 2.62 25.01
C GLU A 154 -15.06 3.64 24.31
N ILE A 155 -14.43 3.26 23.20
CA ILE A 155 -13.55 4.13 22.42
C ILE A 155 -14.29 4.76 21.23
N PRO A 156 -14.14 6.08 20.96
CA PRO A 156 -14.56 6.65 19.68
C PRO A 156 -13.72 6.04 18.55
N CYS A 157 -14.38 5.42 17.57
CA CYS A 157 -13.70 4.65 16.51
C CYS A 157 -14.48 4.71 15.18
N GLY A 158 -14.71 5.93 14.71
CA GLY A 158 -15.57 6.20 13.57
C GLY A 158 -17.03 5.77 13.78
N PHE A 159 -17.82 5.96 12.72
CA PHE A 159 -19.26 5.62 12.67
C PHE A 159 -20.15 6.32 13.71
N LEU A 160 -19.66 7.40 14.33
CA LEU A 160 -20.54 8.27 15.14
C LEU A 160 -21.60 8.97 14.27
N LYS A 161 -21.34 9.01 12.95
CA LYS A 161 -22.28 9.21 11.85
C LYS A 161 -22.43 7.91 11.06
N LYS A 162 -23.64 7.53 10.62
CA LYS A 162 -23.85 6.32 9.80
C LYS A 162 -23.10 6.41 8.45
N PHE A 163 -22.27 5.42 8.15
CA PHE A 163 -21.58 5.30 6.85
C PHE A 163 -22.57 4.90 5.74
N PRO A 164 -22.66 5.66 4.63
CA PRO A 164 -23.81 5.59 3.73
C PRO A 164 -23.62 4.54 2.62
N ILE A 165 -23.55 3.27 3.04
CA ILE A 165 -23.54 2.07 2.18
C ILE A 165 -24.90 1.35 2.20
N SER A 166 -25.11 0.42 1.28
CA SER A 166 -26.33 -0.41 1.24
C SER A 166 -26.35 -1.46 2.35
N ASP A 167 -27.55 -1.94 2.71
CA ASP A 167 -27.70 -3.04 3.67
C ASP A 167 -27.21 -4.39 3.09
N SER A 168 -27.37 -4.62 1.78
CA SER A 168 -26.85 -5.81 1.10
C SER A 168 -25.32 -5.85 1.05
N ASP A 169 -24.66 -4.71 0.83
CA ASP A 169 -23.19 -4.64 0.90
C ASP A 169 -22.70 -4.81 2.33
N ARG A 170 -23.37 -4.23 3.34
CA ARG A 170 -23.02 -4.49 4.74
C ARG A 170 -23.11 -5.99 5.06
N ILE A 171 -24.18 -6.66 4.67
CA ILE A 171 -24.33 -8.12 4.86
C ILE A 171 -23.23 -8.90 4.10
N ALA A 172 -22.80 -8.45 2.92
CA ALA A 172 -21.69 -9.06 2.20
C ALA A 172 -20.33 -8.84 2.90
N MET A 173 -20.13 -7.67 3.53
CA MET A 173 -18.94 -7.33 4.30
C MET A 173 -18.88 -8.10 5.62
N GLU A 174 -20.00 -8.23 6.34
CA GLU A 174 -20.16 -9.06 7.54
C GLU A 174 -19.89 -10.55 7.26
N LYS A 175 -20.17 -11.03 6.04
CA LYS A 175 -19.87 -12.42 5.62
C LYS A 175 -18.39 -12.71 5.35
N CYS A 176 -17.51 -11.70 5.31
CA CYS A 176 -16.09 -11.95 5.13
C CYS A 176 -15.41 -12.33 6.45
N ASP A 177 -15.00 -13.59 6.58
CA ASP A 177 -14.50 -14.20 7.82
C ASP A 177 -12.98 -14.52 7.81
N GLY A 178 -12.35 -14.46 6.65
CA GLY A 178 -10.93 -14.77 6.44
C GLY A 178 -10.07 -13.52 6.35
N VAL A 179 -9.48 -13.31 5.17
CA VAL A 179 -8.74 -12.09 4.82
C VAL A 179 -9.66 -11.16 4.02
N VAL A 180 -9.67 -9.86 4.32
CA VAL A 180 -10.30 -8.86 3.45
C VAL A 180 -9.25 -7.95 2.80
N VAL A 181 -9.26 -7.89 1.47
CA VAL A 181 -8.46 -6.95 0.67
C VAL A 181 -9.34 -5.78 0.27
N VAL A 182 -8.95 -4.57 0.64
CA VAL A 182 -9.76 -3.36 0.45
C VAL A 182 -8.99 -2.25 -0.24
N SER A 183 -9.66 -1.58 -1.16
CA SER A 183 -9.22 -0.31 -1.76
C SER A 183 -10.39 0.68 -1.79
N ALA A 184 -10.12 1.94 -2.14
CA ALA A 184 -11.18 2.91 -2.42
C ALA A 184 -10.76 3.92 -3.49
N ILE A 185 -11.73 4.35 -4.30
CA ILE A 185 -11.58 5.43 -5.29
C ILE A 185 -12.71 6.44 -5.05
N PHE A 186 -12.34 7.63 -4.61
CA PHE A 186 -13.23 8.78 -4.46
C PHE A 186 -12.91 9.82 -5.53
N ASN A 187 -13.93 10.53 -6.03
CA ASN A 187 -13.84 11.60 -7.01
C ASN A 187 -13.03 11.24 -8.30
N ASP A 188 -13.18 10.01 -8.82
CA ASP A 188 -12.52 9.51 -10.05
C ASP A 188 -11.00 9.78 -10.08
N HIS A 189 -10.33 9.64 -8.94
CA HIS A 189 -8.91 9.96 -8.77
C HIS A 189 -7.95 8.93 -9.36
N ASP A 190 -8.37 7.67 -9.46
CA ASP A 190 -7.53 6.52 -9.84
C ASP A 190 -8.27 5.55 -10.78
N LYS A 191 -7.61 4.46 -11.20
CA LYS A 191 -8.20 3.37 -12.00
C LYS A 191 -8.24 2.07 -11.21
N ILE A 192 -9.31 1.29 -11.39
CA ILE A 192 -9.47 -0.05 -10.81
C ILE A 192 -8.46 -1.00 -11.44
N ARG A 193 -7.59 -1.62 -10.62
CA ARG A 193 -6.61 -2.63 -11.08
C ARG A 193 -6.89 -3.97 -10.44
N GLN A 194 -7.02 -5.03 -11.24
CA GLN A 194 -7.12 -6.40 -10.73
C GLN A 194 -5.82 -6.79 -10.01
N PRO A 195 -5.87 -7.51 -8.88
CA PRO A 195 -4.69 -8.16 -8.33
C PRO A 195 -4.12 -9.18 -9.33
N ARG A 196 -2.83 -9.48 -9.23
CA ARG A 196 -2.12 -10.47 -10.07
C ARG A 196 -1.43 -11.51 -9.18
N GLY A 197 -1.29 -12.73 -9.72
CA GLY A 197 -0.64 -13.83 -9.01
C GLY A 197 -1.49 -14.46 -7.91
N LEU A 198 -2.82 -14.38 -7.99
CA LEU A 198 -3.71 -15.08 -7.05
C LEU A 198 -3.63 -16.60 -7.27
N GLY A 199 -3.51 -17.37 -6.18
CA GLY A 199 -3.66 -18.83 -6.22
C GLY A 199 -5.12 -19.27 -6.40
N SER A 200 -5.32 -20.47 -6.95
CA SER A 200 -6.64 -21.05 -7.26
C SER A 200 -7.59 -21.13 -6.08
N LYS A 201 -7.08 -21.16 -4.85
CA LYS A 201 -7.87 -21.20 -3.62
C LYS A 201 -8.05 -19.86 -2.94
N THR A 202 -7.45 -18.79 -3.43
CA THR A 202 -7.44 -17.51 -2.70
C THR A 202 -8.82 -16.88 -2.58
N LEU A 203 -9.72 -17.09 -3.53
CA LEU A 203 -11.10 -16.60 -3.44
C LEU A 203 -11.97 -17.38 -2.42
N ASP A 204 -11.50 -18.52 -1.90
CA ASP A 204 -12.17 -19.27 -0.81
C ASP A 204 -11.78 -18.73 0.60
N TYR A 205 -10.76 -17.86 0.68
CA TYR A 205 -10.19 -17.33 1.94
C TYR A 205 -10.02 -15.80 1.96
N ALA A 206 -10.01 -15.14 0.80
CA ALA A 206 -9.81 -13.70 0.66
C ALA A 206 -10.95 -13.03 -0.12
N CYS A 207 -11.60 -12.06 0.50
CA CYS A 207 -12.65 -11.24 -0.11
C CYS A 207 -12.06 -9.92 -0.63
N PHE A 208 -12.48 -9.44 -1.80
CA PHE A 208 -11.96 -8.20 -2.41
C PHE A 208 -13.08 -7.16 -2.51
N PHE A 209 -12.90 -6.01 -1.83
CA PHE A 209 -13.89 -4.94 -1.77
C PHE A 209 -13.28 -3.59 -2.21
N MET A 210 -14.00 -2.85 -3.05
CA MET A 210 -13.59 -1.51 -3.45
C MET A 210 -14.71 -0.49 -3.20
N PHE A 211 -14.44 0.48 -2.31
CA PHE A 211 -15.39 1.55 -1.99
C PHE A 211 -15.30 2.67 -3.02
N ILE A 212 -16.43 3.06 -3.62
CA ILE A 212 -16.49 4.15 -4.60
C ILE A 212 -17.65 5.11 -4.35
N ASP A 213 -17.53 6.34 -4.82
CA ASP A 213 -18.58 7.36 -4.74
C ASP A 213 -19.40 7.54 -6.02
N ASP A 214 -20.44 8.38 -5.95
CA ASP A 214 -21.31 8.73 -7.09
C ASP A 214 -20.55 9.33 -8.29
N VAL A 215 -19.41 9.98 -8.07
CA VAL A 215 -18.54 10.54 -9.12
C VAL A 215 -17.81 9.41 -9.84
N THR A 216 -17.13 8.56 -9.09
CA THR A 216 -16.36 7.44 -9.62
C THR A 216 -17.25 6.42 -10.32
N LEU A 217 -18.43 6.12 -9.75
CA LEU A 217 -19.43 5.22 -10.34
C LEU A 217 -19.88 5.70 -11.74
N LYS A 218 -20.08 7.00 -11.94
CA LYS A 218 -20.37 7.57 -13.27
C LYS A 218 -19.21 7.33 -14.24
N GLY A 219 -17.97 7.46 -13.78
CA GLY A 219 -16.79 7.18 -14.59
C GLY A 219 -16.70 5.71 -15.02
N LEU A 220 -16.92 4.76 -14.11
CA LEU A 220 -16.95 3.33 -14.43
C LEU A 220 -18.06 2.99 -15.44
N ASN A 221 -19.24 3.61 -15.31
CA ASN A 221 -20.33 3.46 -16.26
C ASN A 221 -19.98 4.06 -17.64
N TYR A 222 -19.39 5.25 -17.69
CA TYR A 222 -18.97 5.91 -18.93
C TYR A 222 -17.95 5.08 -19.73
N TYR A 223 -16.99 4.44 -19.04
CA TYR A 223 -16.04 3.53 -19.66
C TYR A 223 -16.59 2.11 -19.89
N GLY A 224 -17.83 1.81 -19.49
CA GLY A 224 -18.50 0.54 -19.73
C GLY A 224 -18.12 -0.62 -18.79
N LEU A 225 -17.46 -0.37 -17.65
CA LEU A 225 -16.96 -1.43 -16.77
C LEU A 225 -18.06 -2.17 -15.98
N LEU A 226 -19.27 -1.61 -15.91
CA LEU A 226 -20.41 -2.14 -15.15
C LEU A 226 -21.61 -2.53 -16.04
N LEU A 227 -21.37 -2.69 -17.35
CA LEU A 227 -22.40 -3.18 -18.27
C LEU A 227 -22.83 -4.62 -17.90
N ASN A 228 -24.12 -4.89 -18.05
CA ASN A 228 -24.76 -6.21 -17.85
C ASN A 228 -24.70 -6.80 -16.42
N GLN A 229 -24.49 -5.99 -15.38
CA GLN A 229 -24.46 -6.48 -13.98
C GLN A 229 -25.85 -6.39 -13.33
N SER A 230 -26.47 -7.56 -13.10
CA SER A 230 -27.90 -7.70 -12.82
C SER A 230 -28.32 -7.69 -11.34
N SER A 231 -27.37 -7.73 -10.40
CA SER A 231 -27.68 -7.73 -8.96
C SER A 231 -26.54 -7.23 -8.07
N GLU A 232 -25.29 -7.58 -8.39
CA GLU A 232 -24.11 -7.16 -7.63
C GLU A 232 -23.06 -6.51 -8.54
N TYR A 233 -22.60 -5.30 -8.17
CA TYR A 233 -21.51 -4.63 -8.88
C TYR A 233 -20.18 -5.35 -8.56
N LYS A 234 -19.58 -6.03 -9.54
CA LYS A 234 -18.36 -6.82 -9.37
C LYS A 234 -17.44 -6.71 -10.59
N ILE A 235 -16.31 -6.02 -10.44
CA ILE A 235 -15.30 -5.86 -11.50
C ILE A 235 -14.15 -6.82 -11.23
N GLY A 236 -14.23 -8.00 -11.83
CA GLY A 236 -13.27 -9.10 -11.65
C GLY A 236 -13.29 -9.66 -10.23
N ALA A 237 -12.18 -9.55 -9.50
CA ALA A 237 -12.15 -9.91 -8.08
C ALA A 237 -12.98 -8.95 -7.22
N TRP A 238 -12.92 -7.65 -7.52
CA TRP A 238 -13.46 -6.59 -6.68
C TRP A 238 -14.99 -6.54 -6.67
N ARG A 239 -15.63 -6.80 -5.53
CA ARG A 239 -16.97 -6.30 -5.26
C ARG A 239 -16.91 -4.78 -5.07
N ILE A 240 -17.76 -4.05 -5.77
CA ILE A 240 -17.83 -2.59 -5.73
C ILE A 240 -18.89 -2.17 -4.73
N VAL A 241 -18.48 -1.47 -3.66
CA VAL A 241 -19.41 -0.93 -2.66
C VAL A 241 -19.65 0.54 -2.94
N LYS A 242 -20.90 0.90 -3.23
CA LYS A 242 -21.30 2.28 -3.45
C LYS A 242 -21.44 3.02 -2.11
N VAL A 243 -20.75 4.14 -1.97
CA VAL A 243 -20.84 5.07 -0.85
C VAL A 243 -21.50 6.36 -1.33
N SER A 244 -22.65 6.73 -0.77
CA SER A 244 -23.37 7.95 -1.19
C SER A 244 -22.61 9.22 -0.81
N SER A 245 -22.30 10.07 -1.80
CA SER A 245 -21.49 11.29 -1.58
C SER A 245 -22.15 12.30 -0.61
N LYS A 246 -23.47 12.26 -0.41
CA LYS A 246 -24.23 13.28 0.33
C LYS A 246 -23.83 13.44 1.80
N ASN A 247 -23.41 12.36 2.46
CA ASN A 247 -23.18 12.35 3.92
C ASN A 247 -21.69 12.26 4.31
N LEU A 248 -20.80 12.23 3.32
CA LEU A 248 -19.35 12.13 3.46
C LEU A 248 -18.68 13.46 3.84
N TYR A 249 -17.37 13.44 4.10
CA TYR A 249 -16.59 14.67 4.26
C TYR A 249 -16.45 15.39 2.91
N GLN A 250 -16.33 16.73 2.96
CA GLN A 250 -16.07 17.57 1.78
C GLN A 250 -14.71 17.28 1.12
N ASN A 251 -13.76 16.70 1.86
CA ASN A 251 -12.44 16.34 1.38
C ASN A 251 -12.39 14.85 0.97
N PRO A 252 -12.21 14.52 -0.33
CA PRO A 252 -12.17 13.13 -0.80
C PRO A 252 -11.08 12.27 -0.12
N ALA A 253 -9.96 12.86 0.28
CA ALA A 253 -8.91 12.11 0.98
C ALA A 253 -9.36 11.64 2.38
N MET A 254 -10.15 12.43 3.10
CA MET A 254 -10.76 12.00 4.37
C MET A 254 -11.80 10.89 4.18
N ASN A 255 -12.46 10.83 3.02
CA ASN A 255 -13.36 9.73 2.71
C ASN A 255 -12.61 8.42 2.48
N GLY A 256 -11.37 8.48 1.95
CA GLY A 256 -10.44 7.34 1.88
C GLY A 256 -9.92 6.88 3.25
N VAL A 257 -9.75 7.78 4.22
CA VAL A 257 -9.30 7.45 5.59
C VAL A 257 -10.25 6.49 6.31
N ILE A 258 -11.57 6.55 6.03
CA ILE A 258 -12.58 5.64 6.61
C ILE A 258 -12.26 4.16 6.29
N PRO A 259 -12.29 3.69 5.02
CA PRO A 259 -11.92 2.31 4.69
C PRO A 259 -10.42 2.02 4.83
N LYS A 260 -9.55 3.04 4.91
CA LYS A 260 -8.10 2.80 5.15
C LYS A 260 -7.79 2.31 6.55
N PHE A 261 -8.45 2.87 7.58
CA PHE A 261 -8.18 2.53 8.99
C PHE A 261 -9.26 1.67 9.63
N LEU A 262 -10.54 1.90 9.33
CA LEU A 262 -11.65 1.30 10.07
C LEU A 262 -12.14 -0.06 9.51
N LEU A 263 -11.26 -0.81 8.83
CA LEU A 263 -11.57 -2.13 8.27
C LEU A 263 -12.13 -3.11 9.32
N HIS A 264 -11.64 -3.02 10.56
CA HIS A 264 -12.11 -3.84 11.68
C HIS A 264 -13.55 -3.55 12.14
N ARG A 265 -14.10 -2.37 11.78
CA ARG A 265 -15.50 -1.98 12.01
C ARG A 265 -16.38 -2.32 10.80
N LEU A 266 -15.80 -2.27 9.60
CA LEU A 266 -16.46 -2.54 8.32
C LEU A 266 -16.61 -4.05 8.04
N PHE A 267 -15.65 -4.86 8.50
CA PHE A 267 -15.58 -6.31 8.27
C PHE A 267 -15.40 -7.04 9.61
N PRO A 268 -16.40 -7.00 10.51
CA PRO A 268 -16.23 -7.36 11.92
C PRO A 268 -15.85 -8.83 12.17
N ASN A 269 -16.13 -9.73 11.22
CA ASN A 269 -15.81 -11.16 11.32
C ASN A 269 -14.45 -11.53 10.70
N SER A 270 -13.81 -10.62 9.97
CA SER A 270 -12.56 -10.91 9.25
C SER A 270 -11.37 -10.97 10.22
N LYS A 271 -10.55 -12.03 10.12
CA LYS A 271 -9.36 -12.21 10.96
C LYS A 271 -8.19 -11.33 10.54
N PHE A 272 -8.10 -10.97 9.26
CA PHE A 272 -7.02 -10.15 8.71
C PHE A 272 -7.54 -9.15 7.67
N SER A 273 -6.89 -7.99 7.53
CA SER A 273 -7.15 -7.07 6.43
C SER A 273 -5.90 -6.56 5.73
N ILE A 274 -6.03 -6.26 4.44
CA ILE A 274 -5.05 -5.57 3.62
C ILE A 274 -5.71 -4.33 3.03
N TRP A 275 -5.24 -3.14 3.40
CA TRP A 275 -5.52 -1.91 2.67
C TRP A 275 -4.54 -1.76 1.51
N VAL A 276 -5.08 -1.40 0.34
CA VAL A 276 -4.33 -1.11 -0.89
C VAL A 276 -4.82 0.24 -1.44
N ASP A 277 -3.96 1.27 -1.42
CA ASP A 277 -4.23 2.54 -2.10
C ASP A 277 -4.52 2.27 -3.60
N ALA A 278 -5.54 2.91 -4.17
CA ALA A 278 -5.97 2.63 -5.55
C ALA A 278 -4.95 3.02 -6.66
N LYS A 279 -3.88 3.76 -6.30
CA LYS A 279 -2.71 3.97 -7.17
C LYS A 279 -1.88 2.69 -7.38
N LEU A 280 -2.11 1.63 -6.60
CA LEU A 280 -1.35 0.38 -6.66
C LEU A 280 -2.06 -0.71 -7.49
N GLN A 281 -1.29 -1.71 -7.90
CA GLN A 281 -1.74 -3.03 -8.31
C GLN A 281 -1.04 -4.07 -7.45
N LEU A 282 -1.78 -4.94 -6.75
CA LEU A 282 -1.20 -6.01 -5.95
C LEU A 282 -0.62 -7.11 -6.86
N MET A 283 0.64 -7.51 -6.62
CA MET A 283 1.42 -8.40 -7.49
C MET A 283 1.83 -9.73 -6.84
N VAL A 284 1.39 -9.96 -5.61
CA VAL A 284 1.57 -11.19 -4.82
C VAL A 284 0.24 -11.51 -4.16
N ASP A 285 -0.03 -12.80 -3.99
CA ASP A 285 -1.23 -13.30 -3.35
C ASP A 285 -1.41 -12.74 -1.91
N PRO A 286 -2.60 -12.23 -1.53
CA PRO A 286 -2.84 -11.68 -0.20
C PRO A 286 -2.66 -12.69 0.94
N LEU A 287 -2.87 -13.98 0.70
CA LEU A 287 -2.65 -15.03 1.70
C LEU A 287 -1.16 -15.19 1.99
N LEU A 288 -0.33 -15.21 0.95
CA LEU A 288 1.13 -15.25 1.07
C LEU A 288 1.66 -14.01 1.79
N LEU A 289 1.10 -12.82 1.50
CA LEU A 289 1.50 -11.57 2.17
C LEU A 289 1.12 -11.54 3.65
N ILE A 290 -0.09 -12.01 4.02
CA ILE A 290 -0.48 -12.16 5.43
C ILE A 290 0.42 -13.18 6.15
N HIS A 291 0.70 -14.32 5.52
CA HIS A 291 1.55 -15.34 6.14
C HIS A 291 2.97 -14.82 6.41
N SER A 292 3.62 -14.24 5.40
CA SER A 292 5.00 -13.80 5.53
C SER A 292 5.18 -12.50 6.34
N LEU A 293 4.28 -11.51 6.21
CA LEU A 293 4.48 -10.19 6.85
C LEU A 293 3.81 -10.03 8.21
N ILE A 294 2.82 -10.88 8.54
CA ILE A 294 2.03 -10.79 9.79
C ILE A 294 2.19 -12.04 10.65
N ILE A 295 1.93 -13.23 10.10
CA ILE A 295 1.89 -14.48 10.87
C ILE A 295 3.31 -14.92 11.27
N SER A 296 4.21 -15.04 10.29
CA SER A 296 5.61 -15.47 10.49
C SER A 296 6.39 -14.53 11.40
N GLU A 297 6.13 -13.22 11.30
CA GLU A 297 6.74 -12.17 12.13
C GLU A 297 6.08 -12.01 13.51
N ASN A 298 4.95 -12.69 13.77
CA ASN A 298 4.19 -12.62 15.02
C ASN A 298 3.82 -11.18 15.46
N VAL A 299 3.37 -10.37 14.49
CA VAL A 299 2.98 -8.96 14.67
C VAL A 299 1.46 -8.73 14.56
N ASP A 300 0.99 -7.57 15.00
CA ASP A 300 -0.41 -7.15 14.88
C ASP A 300 -0.67 -6.46 13.54
N MET A 301 0.35 -5.81 12.97
CA MET A 301 0.27 -4.98 11.77
C MET A 301 1.60 -4.96 11.01
N ALA A 302 1.54 -4.81 9.69
CA ALA A 302 2.68 -4.57 8.82
C ALA A 302 2.40 -3.40 7.87
N ILE A 303 3.43 -2.59 7.58
CA ILE A 303 3.35 -1.39 6.74
C ILE A 303 4.71 -1.17 6.08
N SER A 304 4.75 -0.50 4.93
CA SER A 304 6.05 -0.12 4.36
C SER A 304 6.67 0.99 5.19
N LYS A 305 7.99 0.96 5.36
CA LYS A 305 8.79 2.11 5.76
C LYS A 305 8.80 3.15 4.62
N HIS A 306 8.83 4.44 4.96
CA HIS A 306 8.93 5.50 3.96
C HIS A 306 10.35 5.54 3.36
N PRO A 307 10.51 5.67 2.02
CA PRO A 307 11.80 5.49 1.33
C PRO A 307 12.92 6.49 1.66
N TYR A 308 12.64 7.61 2.33
CA TYR A 308 13.60 8.71 2.53
C TYR A 308 13.60 9.25 3.97
N PHE A 309 12.46 9.80 4.40
CA PHE A 309 12.30 10.37 5.73
C PHE A 309 12.23 9.32 6.85
N THR A 310 12.89 9.64 7.96
CA THR A 310 12.98 8.82 9.18
C THR A 310 12.27 9.49 10.37
N HIS A 311 12.17 10.82 10.37
CA HIS A 311 11.55 11.61 11.44
C HIS A 311 10.24 12.28 10.95
N THR A 312 9.18 12.28 11.76
CA THR A 312 7.87 12.89 11.42
C THR A 312 7.97 14.33 10.93
N MET A 313 8.90 15.11 11.49
CA MET A 313 9.11 16.51 11.11
C MET A 313 9.62 16.68 9.68
N GLU A 314 10.34 15.70 9.13
CA GLU A 314 10.82 15.74 7.74
C GLU A 314 9.65 15.68 6.75
N GLU A 315 8.71 14.76 6.97
CA GLU A 315 7.50 14.66 6.14
C GLU A 315 6.53 15.82 6.41
N ALA A 316 6.53 16.42 7.60
CA ALA A 316 5.79 17.66 7.89
C ALA A 316 6.33 18.83 7.04
N MET A 317 7.64 19.10 7.08
CA MET A 317 8.29 20.12 6.25
C MET A 317 8.17 19.83 4.76
N ALA A 318 8.31 18.56 4.35
CA ALA A 318 8.10 18.15 2.97
C ALA A 318 6.64 18.37 2.53
N THR A 319 5.67 18.10 3.41
CA THR A 319 4.24 18.32 3.13
C THR A 319 3.92 19.78 2.84
N VAL A 320 4.53 20.71 3.59
CA VAL A 320 4.47 22.15 3.31
C VAL A 320 5.21 22.51 2.01
N ARG A 321 6.48 22.11 1.88
CA ARG A 321 7.35 22.45 0.73
C ARG A 321 6.76 22.00 -0.62
N TRP A 322 6.23 20.77 -0.67
CA TRP A 322 5.61 20.20 -1.88
C TRP A 322 4.13 20.57 -2.02
N LYS A 323 3.56 21.37 -1.09
CA LYS A 323 2.14 21.77 -1.07
C LYS A 323 1.18 20.56 -1.07
N LYS A 324 1.62 19.43 -0.48
CA LYS A 324 0.82 18.21 -0.26
C LYS A 324 -0.41 18.48 0.60
N TRP A 325 -0.37 19.53 1.42
CA TRP A 325 -1.49 20.12 2.14
C TRP A 325 -1.45 21.64 1.97
N ARG A 326 -2.62 22.30 1.95
CA ARG A 326 -2.73 23.76 1.67
C ARG A 326 -2.87 24.63 2.91
N ASP A 327 -3.36 24.07 4.02
CA ASP A 327 -3.49 24.80 5.28
C ASP A 327 -2.25 24.56 6.14
N VAL A 328 -1.27 25.43 5.98
CA VAL A 328 0.02 25.36 6.69
C VAL A 328 -0.19 25.57 8.19
N ASN A 329 -1.16 26.41 8.59
CA ASN A 329 -1.44 26.72 9.98
C ASN A 329 -2.04 25.50 10.70
N ALA A 330 -2.92 24.74 10.04
CA ALA A 330 -3.44 23.48 10.58
C ALA A 330 -2.34 22.40 10.75
N LEU A 331 -1.36 22.36 9.84
CA LEU A 331 -0.21 21.45 9.93
C LEU A 331 0.75 21.87 11.04
N ASN A 332 1.06 23.17 11.16
CA ASN A 332 1.87 23.72 12.25
C ASN A 332 1.19 23.41 13.61
N MET A 333 -0.11 23.69 13.74
CA MET A 333 -0.91 23.38 14.93
C MET A 333 -0.90 21.89 15.30
N GLN A 334 -0.93 20.97 14.32
CA GLN A 334 -0.79 19.53 14.57
C GLN A 334 0.57 19.20 15.19
N MET A 335 1.67 19.67 14.57
CA MET A 335 3.02 19.38 15.02
C MET A 335 3.32 20.01 16.40
N GLU A 336 2.94 21.27 16.62
CA GLU A 336 3.04 21.95 17.93
C GLU A 336 2.21 21.26 19.02
N THR A 337 1.07 20.66 18.66
CA THR A 337 0.28 19.85 19.60
C THR A 337 1.02 18.57 19.97
N TYR A 338 1.57 17.84 19.00
CA TYR A 338 2.31 16.59 19.28
C TYR A 338 3.61 16.84 20.04
N CYS A 339 4.41 17.83 19.66
CA CYS A 339 5.63 18.23 20.39
C CYS A 339 5.30 18.65 21.83
N GLY A 340 4.26 19.48 22.01
CA GLY A 340 3.78 19.90 23.33
C GLY A 340 3.22 18.77 24.21
N ASN A 341 2.94 17.60 23.64
CA ASN A 341 2.42 16.41 24.34
C ASN A 341 3.39 15.21 24.24
N GLY A 342 4.70 15.47 24.14
CA GLY A 342 5.72 14.43 24.33
C GLY A 342 6.23 13.72 23.07
N MET A 343 5.86 14.17 21.87
CA MET A 343 6.48 13.66 20.65
C MET A 343 7.99 13.95 20.62
N LEU A 344 8.79 12.92 20.35
CA LEU A 344 10.25 12.97 20.23
C LEU A 344 10.68 12.47 18.84
N PRO A 345 11.83 12.92 18.30
CA PRO A 345 12.35 12.40 17.04
C PRO A 345 12.68 10.90 17.13
N TRP A 346 12.68 10.23 15.97
CA TRP A 346 13.16 8.86 15.86
C TRP A 346 14.57 8.71 16.42
N SER A 347 14.81 7.61 17.14
CA SER A 347 16.15 7.21 17.60
C SER A 347 16.15 5.72 17.95
N ARG A 348 17.33 5.17 18.26
CA ARG A 348 17.49 3.73 18.59
C ARG A 348 16.68 3.25 19.80
N SER A 349 16.19 4.14 20.67
CA SER A 349 15.29 3.77 21.77
C SER A 349 13.87 3.40 21.31
N LYS A 350 13.49 3.74 20.06
CA LYS A 350 12.22 3.35 19.43
C LYS A 350 12.26 1.99 18.73
N LEU A 351 13.37 1.25 18.82
CA LEU A 351 13.45 -0.11 18.28
C LEU A 351 12.37 -1.02 18.91
N PRO A 352 11.75 -1.93 18.14
CA PRO A 352 12.16 -2.40 16.81
C PRO A 352 11.77 -1.49 15.63
N TYR A 353 11.09 -0.35 15.82
CA TYR A 353 10.61 0.48 14.71
C TYR A 353 11.77 1.23 14.03
N PRO A 354 12.04 1.02 12.73
CA PRO A 354 13.18 1.60 12.00
C PRO A 354 12.94 3.03 11.47
N SER A 355 11.74 3.59 11.67
CA SER A 355 11.38 4.96 11.26
C SER A 355 10.16 5.45 12.03
N ASP A 356 9.97 6.77 12.13
CA ASP A 356 8.71 7.40 12.54
C ASP A 356 7.73 7.59 11.36
N VAL A 357 8.19 7.43 10.12
CA VAL A 357 7.44 7.73 8.89
C VAL A 357 7.17 6.44 8.08
N PRO A 358 5.90 6.05 7.87
CA PRO A 358 5.54 4.94 6.99
C PRO A 358 5.28 5.40 5.54
N ASP A 359 5.40 4.48 4.58
CA ASP A 359 4.53 4.53 3.39
C ASP A 359 3.29 3.68 3.67
N SER A 360 2.16 4.37 3.76
CA SER A 360 0.86 3.83 4.15
C SER A 360 0.02 3.35 2.96
N ALA A 361 0.59 3.31 1.74
CA ALA A 361 -0.13 2.88 0.54
C ALA A 361 -0.48 1.37 0.54
N LEU A 362 0.24 0.56 1.31
CA LEU A 362 -0.07 -0.85 1.59
C LEU A 362 0.03 -1.09 3.10
N ILE A 363 -1.06 -1.56 3.71
CA ILE A 363 -1.13 -1.84 5.15
C ILE A 363 -1.78 -3.21 5.37
N LEU A 364 -1.10 -4.10 6.09
CA LEU A 364 -1.61 -5.42 6.47
C LEU A 364 -1.88 -5.45 7.98
N ARG A 365 -2.94 -6.12 8.42
CA ARG A 365 -3.36 -6.17 9.83
C ARG A 365 -3.89 -7.55 10.20
N LYS A 366 -3.53 -8.04 11.39
CA LYS A 366 -4.27 -9.07 12.13
C LYS A 366 -5.28 -8.35 13.01
N HIS A 367 -6.55 -8.72 12.96
CA HIS A 367 -7.58 -8.06 13.77
C HIS A 367 -7.52 -8.53 15.23
N GLY A 368 -7.48 -7.57 16.14
CA GLY A 368 -7.26 -7.78 17.56
C GLY A 368 -7.09 -6.45 18.32
N MET A 369 -6.86 -6.54 19.63
CA MET A 369 -6.90 -5.39 20.54
C MET A 369 -5.99 -4.22 20.08
N SER A 370 -4.68 -4.45 19.94
CA SER A 370 -3.71 -3.38 19.63
C SER A 370 -3.87 -2.81 18.21
N SER A 371 -4.10 -3.64 17.19
CA SER A 371 -4.25 -3.19 15.80
C SER A 371 -5.54 -2.42 15.57
N ASN A 372 -6.65 -2.87 16.16
CA ASN A 372 -7.92 -2.15 16.08
C ASN A 372 -7.83 -0.83 16.85
N LEU A 373 -7.23 -0.82 18.06
CA LEU A 373 -7.00 0.39 18.87
C LEU A 373 -6.15 1.43 18.11
N PHE A 374 -5.03 1.00 17.52
CA PHE A 374 -4.20 1.86 16.68
C PHE A 374 -5.01 2.47 15.53
N SER A 375 -5.82 1.66 14.84
CA SER A 375 -6.71 2.14 13.77
C SER A 375 -7.76 3.15 14.26
N CYS A 376 -8.34 2.98 15.45
CA CYS A 376 -9.27 3.94 16.04
C CYS A 376 -8.58 5.29 16.33
N LEU A 377 -7.43 5.23 17.03
CA LEU A 377 -6.67 6.42 17.42
C LEU A 377 -6.14 7.18 16.20
N MET A 378 -5.61 6.48 15.20
CA MET A 378 -5.23 7.08 13.92
C MET A 378 -6.41 7.75 13.23
N PHE A 379 -7.58 7.11 13.16
CA PHE A 379 -8.75 7.72 12.53
C PHE A 379 -9.16 9.04 13.21
N ASN A 380 -9.17 9.07 14.54
CA ASN A 380 -9.55 10.25 15.32
C ASN A 380 -8.57 11.41 15.15
N GLU A 381 -7.26 11.14 15.09
CA GLU A 381 -6.24 12.16 14.84
C GLU A 381 -6.29 12.73 13.41
N LEU A 382 -6.66 11.91 12.41
CA LEU A 382 -6.78 12.35 11.03
C LEU A 382 -8.06 13.14 10.77
N GLU A 383 -9.17 12.85 11.48
CA GLU A 383 -10.34 13.74 11.47
C GLU A 383 -10.03 15.09 12.14
N ALA A 384 -9.35 15.06 13.29
CA ALA A 384 -9.10 16.28 14.08
C ALA A 384 -8.09 17.25 13.45
N PHE A 385 -7.24 16.79 12.52
CA PHE A 385 -6.23 17.61 11.86
C PHE A 385 -6.35 17.57 10.32
N ASN A 386 -5.83 16.51 9.68
CA ASN A 386 -5.81 16.37 8.22
C ASN A 386 -5.48 14.92 7.81
N PRO A 387 -5.79 14.48 6.56
CA PRO A 387 -5.63 13.08 6.13
C PRO A 387 -4.18 12.59 5.89
N ARG A 388 -3.13 13.34 6.26
CA ARG A 388 -1.73 12.89 6.11
C ARG A 388 -1.36 11.94 7.25
N ASP A 389 -1.67 10.66 7.06
CA ASP A 389 -1.43 9.59 8.03
C ASP A 389 0.03 9.46 8.51
N GLN A 390 1.00 9.88 7.69
CA GLN A 390 2.42 9.98 8.09
C GLN A 390 2.64 10.88 9.32
N LEU A 391 1.84 11.93 9.52
CA LEU A 391 2.07 12.95 10.56
C LEU A 391 1.58 12.50 11.95
N ALA A 392 0.48 11.74 12.00
CA ALA A 392 -0.06 11.20 13.26
C ALA A 392 0.62 9.88 13.68
N PHE A 393 1.23 9.14 12.74
CA PHE A 393 1.67 7.76 12.91
C PHE A 393 2.54 7.51 14.15
N ALA A 394 3.69 8.18 14.24
CA ALA A 394 4.62 8.00 15.35
C ALA A 394 4.03 8.49 16.68
N PHE A 395 3.30 9.61 16.68
CA PHE A 395 2.67 10.13 17.89
C PHE A 395 1.69 9.10 18.50
N VAL A 396 0.80 8.53 17.69
CA VAL A 396 -0.15 7.49 18.14
C VAL A 396 0.58 6.22 18.58
N ARG A 397 1.52 5.70 17.77
CA ARG A 397 2.31 4.49 18.08
C ARG A 397 3.09 4.62 19.39
N ASP A 398 3.72 5.78 19.61
CA ASP A 398 4.62 6.00 20.74
C ASP A 398 3.85 6.24 22.04
N HIS A 399 2.63 6.78 21.98
CA HIS A 399 1.80 7.01 23.18
C HIS A 399 0.76 5.92 23.49
N MET A 400 0.31 5.14 22.51
CA MET A 400 -0.74 4.13 22.74
C MET A 400 -0.36 3.04 23.76
N LYS A 401 -1.35 2.54 24.51
CA LYS A 401 -1.29 1.32 25.34
C LYS A 401 -2.62 0.55 25.20
N PRO A 402 -2.62 -0.79 25.05
CA PRO A 402 -1.47 -1.69 24.83
C PRO A 402 -0.65 -1.31 23.60
N LYS A 403 0.59 -1.83 23.51
CA LYS A 403 1.46 -1.54 22.38
C LYS A 403 1.12 -2.40 21.16
N LEU A 404 1.19 -1.76 19.99
CA LEU A 404 1.11 -2.39 18.68
C LEU A 404 2.44 -3.07 18.35
N LYS A 405 2.43 -4.38 18.09
CA LYS A 405 3.54 -5.03 17.39
C LYS A 405 3.46 -4.70 15.91
N LEU A 406 4.51 -4.10 15.37
CA LEU A 406 4.54 -3.56 14.01
C LEU A 406 5.77 -4.04 13.24
N ASN A 407 5.54 -4.68 12.09
CA ASN A 407 6.55 -4.91 11.07
C ASN A 407 6.59 -3.71 10.11
N MET A 408 7.70 -2.97 10.09
CA MET A 408 7.95 -1.92 9.09
C MET A 408 8.90 -2.45 8.02
N PHE A 409 8.35 -3.07 6.98
CA PHE A 409 9.15 -3.67 5.92
C PHE A 409 9.77 -2.61 4.99
N GLU A 410 10.94 -2.90 4.45
CA GLU A 410 11.69 -1.96 3.60
C GLU A 410 11.02 -1.76 2.22
N VAL A 411 11.23 -0.58 1.62
CA VAL A 411 10.54 -0.17 0.38
C VAL A 411 10.92 -1.04 -0.84
N GLU A 412 12.10 -1.65 -0.80
CA GLU A 412 12.59 -2.68 -1.73
C GLU A 412 11.64 -3.90 -1.80
N VAL A 413 10.91 -4.19 -0.71
CA VAL A 413 9.85 -5.22 -0.65
C VAL A 413 8.56 -4.67 -1.24
N PHE A 414 8.17 -3.45 -0.86
CA PHE A 414 6.98 -2.76 -1.37
C PHE A 414 6.95 -2.74 -2.90
N GLU A 415 8.06 -2.31 -3.53
CA GLU A 415 8.25 -2.28 -5.00
C GLU A 415 8.09 -3.66 -5.68
N GLN A 416 8.16 -4.80 -4.96
CA GLN A 416 7.95 -6.14 -5.54
C GLN A 416 6.63 -6.83 -5.14
N VAL A 417 5.93 -6.35 -4.11
CA VAL A 417 4.59 -6.85 -3.74
C VAL A 417 3.47 -6.03 -4.38
N ALA A 418 3.75 -4.79 -4.80
CA ALA A 418 2.82 -3.94 -5.54
C ALA A 418 3.52 -3.14 -6.64
N LEU A 419 2.83 -2.91 -7.76
CA LEU A 419 3.23 -1.90 -8.77
C LEU A 419 2.47 -0.60 -8.50
N GLU A 420 3.19 0.52 -8.41
CA GLU A 420 2.59 1.85 -8.34
C GLU A 420 2.34 2.43 -9.74
N PHE A 421 1.28 3.23 -9.86
CA PHE A 421 0.88 3.95 -11.05
C PHE A 421 0.54 5.40 -10.69
N ARG A 422 0.57 6.30 -11.67
CA ARG A 422 0.10 7.68 -11.48
C ARG A 422 -1.43 7.75 -11.44
N HIS A 423 -1.94 8.71 -10.67
CA HIS A 423 -3.34 9.10 -10.59
C HIS A 423 -3.90 9.62 -11.93
N ASN A 424 -5.22 9.72 -12.04
CA ASN A 424 -5.91 10.18 -13.25
C ASN A 424 -5.56 11.63 -13.60
N LEU A 425 -4.82 11.82 -14.70
CA LEU A 425 -4.44 13.15 -15.22
C LEU A 425 -5.60 13.92 -15.89
N LYS A 426 -6.72 13.24 -16.16
CA LYS A 426 -7.96 13.81 -16.70
C LYS A 426 -9.14 13.17 -15.97
N HIS A 427 -9.92 13.99 -15.28
CA HIS A 427 -11.27 13.62 -14.86
C HIS A 427 -12.25 13.84 -16.03
N ILE A 428 -13.38 13.15 -16.01
CA ILE A 428 -14.43 13.31 -17.03
C ILE A 428 -15.05 14.71 -16.94
N GLU A 429 -15.14 15.40 -18.08
CA GLU A 429 -15.68 16.76 -18.18
C GLU A 429 -17.14 16.82 -17.68
N GLY A 430 -17.48 17.89 -16.97
CA GLY A 430 -18.78 18.03 -16.30
C GLY A 430 -18.92 17.31 -14.95
N THR A 431 -17.97 16.44 -14.56
CA THR A 431 -18.01 15.72 -13.26
C THR A 431 -17.34 16.47 -12.10
N THR A 432 -16.87 17.70 -12.33
CA THR A 432 -16.27 18.55 -11.29
C THR A 432 -17.30 18.97 -10.25
N THR A 433 -17.27 18.32 -9.09
CA THR A 433 -18.07 18.72 -7.93
C THR A 433 -17.64 20.09 -7.38
N THR A 434 -18.51 20.72 -6.58
CA THR A 434 -18.24 22.00 -5.93
C THR A 434 -17.02 21.99 -4.98
N ALA A 435 -16.47 20.82 -4.65
CA ALA A 435 -15.17 20.71 -3.97
C ALA A 435 -14.05 21.43 -4.75
N ASN A 436 -14.08 21.39 -6.09
CA ASN A 436 -13.11 22.11 -6.92
C ASN A 436 -13.34 23.62 -6.98
N LEU A 437 -14.56 24.12 -6.70
CA LEU A 437 -14.80 25.55 -6.49
C LEU A 437 -14.43 25.99 -5.06
N ALA A 438 -14.63 25.13 -4.04
CA ALA A 438 -14.12 25.39 -2.69
C ALA A 438 -12.58 25.47 -2.67
N ASN A 439 -11.90 24.70 -3.53
CA ASN A 439 -10.47 24.76 -3.78
C ASN A 439 -9.96 26.09 -4.40
N ASN A 440 -10.81 27.07 -4.70
CA ASN A 440 -10.38 28.43 -5.07
C ASN A 440 -10.11 29.36 -3.87
N LYS A 441 -10.31 28.92 -2.62
CA LYS A 441 -9.78 29.65 -1.46
C LYS A 441 -8.25 29.69 -1.54
N ARG A 442 -7.69 30.91 -1.58
CA ARG A 442 -6.24 31.17 -1.65
C ARG A 442 -5.50 30.40 -0.55
N THR A 443 -4.29 29.95 -0.86
CA THR A 443 -3.35 29.43 0.15
C THR A 443 -3.19 30.49 1.24
N LYS A 444 -3.63 30.21 2.46
CA LYS A 444 -3.23 31.00 3.61
C LYS A 444 -1.73 30.79 3.80
N ARG A 445 -0.96 31.87 3.73
CA ARG A 445 0.39 31.87 4.32
C ARG A 445 0.25 31.75 5.83
N GLU A 446 1.34 31.31 6.45
CA GLU A 446 1.55 31.48 7.87
C GLU A 446 1.37 32.96 8.24
N ASP A 447 0.62 33.21 9.30
CA ASP A 447 0.38 34.54 9.84
C ASP A 447 1.52 34.87 10.81
N SER A 448 2.10 36.07 10.72
CA SER A 448 3.29 36.45 11.51
C SER A 448 3.09 36.29 13.02
N ASP A 449 1.84 36.49 13.44
CA ASP A 449 1.50 36.72 14.83
C ASP A 449 1.48 35.41 15.64
N LEU A 450 1.41 34.23 14.99
CA LEU A 450 1.52 32.93 15.68
C LEU A 450 2.91 32.65 16.26
N LEU A 451 3.94 33.41 15.86
CA LEU A 451 5.25 33.40 16.51
C LEU A 451 5.34 34.38 17.69
N TYR A 452 4.32 35.21 17.92
CA TYR A 452 4.38 36.40 18.79
C TYR A 452 3.13 36.65 19.66
N VAL A 453 2.45 35.60 20.12
CA VAL A 453 1.43 35.73 21.20
C VAL A 453 2.02 35.37 22.57
N ASN A 454 2.13 36.38 23.44
CA ASN A 454 2.33 36.28 24.90
C ASN A 454 3.60 35.57 25.42
N GLY A 455 4.77 36.17 25.15
CA GLY A 455 5.88 36.29 26.12
C GLY A 455 6.65 35.02 26.55
N SER A 456 6.18 33.82 26.23
CA SER A 456 6.83 32.56 26.59
C SER A 456 7.64 32.00 25.42
N SER A 457 8.95 32.27 25.44
CA SER A 457 9.94 31.86 24.45
C SER A 457 9.76 30.45 23.84
N GLY A 458 9.60 30.39 22.52
CA GLY A 458 9.91 29.22 21.68
C GLY A 458 8.72 28.37 21.20
N THR A 459 8.91 27.79 20.01
CA THR A 459 8.11 26.66 19.48
C THR A 459 8.17 25.47 20.46
N ARG A 460 7.06 24.78 20.68
CA ARG A 460 7.02 23.55 21.52
C ARG A 460 7.84 22.43 20.88
N CYS A 461 8.00 22.47 19.56
CA CYS A 461 8.92 21.60 18.83
C CYS A 461 10.39 21.96 18.98
N HIS A 462 10.79 23.06 19.66
CA HIS A 462 12.21 23.42 19.83
C HIS A 462 13.06 22.24 20.32
N LYS A 463 12.61 21.53 21.36
CA LYS A 463 13.32 20.34 21.87
C LYS A 463 13.39 19.20 20.86
N TYR A 464 12.34 18.99 20.05
CA TYR A 464 12.35 17.98 18.97
C TYR A 464 13.41 18.34 17.93
N LEU A 465 13.41 19.58 17.44
CA LEU A 465 14.32 20.06 16.40
C LEU A 465 15.78 20.03 16.87
N THR A 466 16.06 20.51 18.09
CA THR A 466 17.40 20.48 18.68
C THR A 466 17.89 19.05 18.94
N THR A 467 17.01 18.09 19.26
CA THR A 467 17.37 16.65 19.40
C THR A 467 17.50 15.93 18.05
N MET A 468 17.09 16.57 16.94
CA MET A 468 17.15 16.00 15.59
C MET A 468 18.34 16.54 14.77
N TRP A 469 18.82 17.76 15.07
CA TRP A 469 19.86 18.47 14.31
C TRP A 469 21.06 18.96 15.14
N GLY A 470 21.05 18.78 16.46
CA GLY A 470 22.17 19.04 17.36
C GLY A 470 22.80 17.76 17.88
#